data_AF-A0A535WZ78-F1
#
_entry.id   AF-A0A535WZ78-F1
#
_cell.length_a   1.000
_cell.length_b   1.000
_cell.length_c   1.000
_cell.angle_alpha   90.00
_cell.angle_beta   90.00
_cell.angle_gamma   90.00
#
_symmetry.space_group_name_H-M   'P 1'
#
loop_
_entity.id
_entity.type
_entity.pdbx_description
1 polymer ?
#
loop_
_entity_poly.entity_id
_entity_poly.type
_entity_poly.pdbx_seq_one_letter_code
_entity_poly.pdbx_strand_id
1 'polypeptide(L)' 'MVVNSNNNFPLPSSAQTAGIKRVVYDPATVNQRSIHAVLVDVVNPRISTHHDPDKLARAIMKKIWRS' A
#
# COMPACT_ATOMS: atom_id res chain seq x y z
N MET A 1 9.14 -4.87 2.08
CA MET A 1 8.22 -4.45 0.99
C MET A 1 7.29 -3.36 1.53
N VAL A 2 7.08 -2.26 0.78
CA VAL A 2 6.05 -1.27 1.15
C VAL A 2 4.70 -1.81 0.68
N VAL A 3 3.74 -1.91 1.59
CA VAL A 3 2.42 -2.47 1.30
C VAL A 3 1.37 -1.42 1.63
N ASN A 4 0.42 -1.24 0.70
CA ASN A 4 -0.72 -0.35 0.88
C ASN A 4 -2.00 -1.18 0.91
N SER A 5 -2.60 -1.28 2.09
CA SER A 5 -3.99 -1.72 2.21
C SER A 5 -4.88 -0.51 2.06
N ASN A 6 -5.31 -0.22 0.83
CA ASN A 6 -6.28 0.85 0.62
C ASN A 6 -7.67 0.41 1.11
N ASN A 7 -7.92 0.62 2.41
CA ASN A 7 -9.22 0.37 3.04
C ASN A 7 -10.16 1.57 2.93
N ASN A 8 -9.65 2.76 2.64
CA ASN A 8 -10.38 4.02 2.83
C ASN A 8 -11.04 4.54 1.54
N PHE A 9 -10.50 4.21 0.37
CA PHE A 9 -11.02 4.74 -0.88
C PHE A 9 -11.70 3.65 -1.74
N PRO A 10 -12.82 3.97 -2.41
CA PRO A 10 -13.43 3.08 -3.39
C PRO A 10 -12.46 2.77 -4.52
N LEU A 11 -12.52 1.55 -5.05
CA LEU A 11 -11.85 1.23 -6.31
C LEU A 11 -12.51 2.03 -7.45
N PRO A 12 -11.76 2.54 -8.43
CA PRO A 12 -12.33 3.23 -9.58
C PRO A 12 -13.19 2.27 -10.41
N SER A 13 -14.20 2.78 -11.11
CA SER A 13 -15.15 1.95 -11.87
C SER A 13 -14.48 1.02 -12.88
N SER A 14 -13.41 1.48 -13.54
CA SER A 14 -12.62 0.65 -14.46
C SER A 14 -12.03 -0.60 -13.80
N ALA A 15 -11.56 -0.49 -12.56
CA ALA A 15 -11.03 -1.62 -11.79
C ALA A 15 -12.15 -2.58 -11.37
N GLN A 16 -13.32 -2.04 -10.99
CA GLN A 16 -14.49 -2.86 -10.64
C GLN A 16 -15.00 -3.66 -11.83
N THR A 17 -15.14 -3.03 -13.00
CA THR A 17 -15.56 -3.71 -14.25
C THR A 17 -14.57 -4.80 -14.65
N ALA A 18 -13.27 -4.59 -14.43
CA ALA A 18 -12.24 -5.59 -14.68
C ALA A 18 -12.19 -6.72 -13.63
N GLY A 19 -13.07 -6.73 -12.63
CA GLY A 19 -13.07 -7.73 -11.56
C GLY A 19 -11.86 -7.66 -10.63
N ILE A 20 -11.11 -6.55 -10.65
CA ILE A 20 -9.92 -6.34 -9.82
C ILE A 20 -10.36 -6.24 -8.36
N LYS A 21 -9.74 -7.04 -7.50
CA LYS A 21 -9.92 -6.98 -6.05
C LYS A 21 -8.84 -6.10 -5.41
N ARG A 22 -9.16 -5.52 -4.25
CA ARG A 22 -8.17 -4.81 -3.44
C ARG A 22 -7.07 -5.75 -3.00
N VAL A 23 -5.83 -5.29 -3.09
CA VAL A 23 -4.69 -5.95 -2.43
C VAL A 23 -4.73 -5.53 -0.97
N VAL A 24 -4.84 -6.51 -0.07
CA VAL A 24 -4.90 -6.29 1.37
C VAL A 24 -3.69 -6.95 2.02
N TYR A 25 -3.06 -6.25 2.94
CA TYR A 25 -2.01 -6.78 3.80
C TYR A 25 -2.56 -7.86 4.72
N ASP A 26 -1.98 -9.05 4.63
CA ASP A 26 -2.23 -10.15 5.56
C ASP A 26 -1.05 -10.31 6.55
N PRO A 27 -1.21 -9.93 7.83
CA PRO A 27 -0.15 -10.06 8.83
C PRO A 27 0.23 -11.52 9.11
N ALA A 28 -0.71 -12.47 8.99
CA ALA A 28 -0.44 -13.87 9.32
C ALA A 28 0.55 -14.49 8.33
N THR A 29 0.29 -14.34 7.03
CA THR A 29 1.21 -14.80 5.97
C THR A 29 2.58 -14.13 6.06
N VAL A 30 2.62 -12.82 6.35
CA VAL A 30 3.88 -12.05 6.40
C VAL A 30 4.77 -12.52 7.55
N ASN A 31 4.19 -12.71 8.74
CA ASN A 31 4.93 -13.19 9.91
C ASN A 31 5.48 -14.61 9.72
N GLN A 32 4.73 -15.50 9.04
CA GLN A 32 5.18 -16.87 8.75
C GLN A 32 6.35 -16.93 7.75
N ARG A 33 6.51 -15.92 6.90
CA ARG A 33 7.51 -15.92 5.81
C ARG A 33 8.76 -15.07 6.11
N SER A 34 8.92 -14.60 7.34
CA SER A 34 10.02 -13.69 7.75
C SER A 34 10.12 -12.44 6.86
N ILE A 35 8.99 -11.94 6.35
CA ILE A 35 8.95 -10.75 5.49
C ILE A 35 8.89 -9.50 6.37
N HIS A 36 9.85 -8.59 6.20
CA HIS A 36 9.78 -7.27 6.82
C HIS A 36 8.88 -6.33 6.00
N ALA A 37 7.67 -6.10 6.51
CA ALA A 37 6.71 -5.16 5.94
C ALA A 37 6.73 -3.82 6.67
N VAL A 38 6.55 -2.74 5.92
CA VAL A 38 6.41 -1.38 6.44
C VAL A 38 5.01 -0.88 6.07
N LEU A 39 4.16 -0.71 7.08
CA LEU A 39 2.78 -0.25 6.92
C LEU A 39 2.74 1.27 6.98
N VAL A 40 2.40 1.92 5.85
CA VAL A 40 2.28 3.37 5.73
C VAL A 40 1.14 3.70 4.78
N ASP A 41 0.34 4.70 5.11
CA ASP A 41 -0.64 5.27 4.17
C ASP A 41 0.08 6.08 3.09
N VAL A 42 0.16 5.46 1.91
CA VAL A 42 0.71 6.06 0.70
C VAL A 42 -0.34 6.09 -0.41
N VAL A 43 -1.64 6.04 -0.09
CA VAL A 43 -2.68 6.10 -1.13
C VAL A 43 -2.67 7.50 -1.77
N ASN A 44 -2.72 7.54 -3.09
CA ASN A 44 -2.98 8.77 -3.83
C ASN A 44 -4.47 9.14 -3.69
N PRO A 45 -4.80 10.32 -3.13
CA PRO A 45 -6.19 10.72 -2.88
C PRO A 45 -6.99 10.99 -4.17
N ARG A 46 -6.30 11.26 -5.30
CA ARG A 46 -6.95 11.49 -6.60
C ARG A 46 -7.19 10.19 -7.36
N ILE A 47 -6.28 9.23 -7.26
CA ILE A 47 -6.38 7.95 -7.96
C ILE A 47 -6.06 6.82 -6.96
N SER A 48 -7.12 6.22 -6.41
CA SER A 48 -7.03 5.26 -5.30
C SER A 48 -6.30 3.95 -5.63
N THR A 49 -6.01 3.69 -6.91
CA THR A 49 -5.19 2.56 -7.37
C THR A 49 -3.69 2.86 -7.39
N HIS A 50 -3.28 4.10 -7.13
CA HIS A 50 -1.89 4.54 -7.22
C HIS A 50 -1.34 4.92 -5.85
N HIS A 51 -0.02 4.83 -5.72
CA HIS A 51 0.68 5.45 -4.61
C HIS A 51 0.81 6.96 -4.81
N ASP A 52 0.73 7.71 -3.73
CA ASP A 52 1.19 9.09 -3.68
C ASP A 52 2.73 9.07 -3.65
N PRO A 53 3.40 9.62 -4.69
CA PRO A 53 4.84 9.50 -4.84
C PRO A 53 5.60 10.21 -3.70
N ASP A 54 5.09 11.34 -3.22
CA ASP A 54 5.73 12.11 -2.15
C ASP A 54 5.61 11.40 -0.80
N LYS A 55 4.41 10.87 -0.48
CA LYS A 55 4.22 10.07 0.73
C LYS A 55 5.11 8.83 0.72
N LEU A 56 5.20 8.15 -0.43
CA LEU A 56 6.04 6.96 -0.60
C LEU A 56 7.53 7.28 -0.44
N ALA A 57 8.03 8.31 -1.10
CA ALA A 57 9.42 8.73 -1.00
C ALA A 57 9.80 9.07 0.45
N ARG A 58 8.95 9.83 1.16
CA ARG A 58 9.16 10.15 2.58
C ARG A 58 9.18 8.91 3.46
N ALA A 59 8.30 7.94 3.21
CA ALA A 59 8.26 6.68 3.96
C ALA A 59 9.56 5.88 3.80
N ILE A 60 10.06 5.76 2.57
CA ILE A 60 11.33 5.07 2.26
C ILE A 60 12.50 5.78 2.94
N MET A 61 12.62 7.10 2.73
CA MET A 61 13.71 7.88 3.32
C MET A 61 13.72 7.82 4.84
N LYS A 62 12.55 7.90 5.49
CA LYS A 62 12.43 7.76 6.95
C LYS A 62 12.88 6.38 7.44
N LYS A 63 12.62 5.31 6.68
CA LYS A 63 13.05 3.96 7.03
C LYS A 63 14.57 3.80 6.88
N ILE A 64 15.16 4.33 5.81
CA ILE A 64 16.62 4.32 5.59
C ILE A 64 17.33 5.10 6.69
N TRP A 65 16.88 6.33 6.99
CA TRP A 65 17.51 7.19 7.99
C TRP A 65 17.48 6.62 9.41
N ARG A 66 16.46 5.83 9.75
CA ARG A 66 16.31 5.21 11.07
C ARG A 66 16.98 3.84 11.20
N SER A 67 17.53 3.28 10.13
CA SER A 67 18.24 1.99 10.15
C SER A 67 19.74 2.24 10.29
#